data_AF-A0A926VPM1-F1
#
_entry.id   AF-A0A926VPM1-F1
#
_cell.length_a   1.000
_cell.length_b   1.000
_cell.length_c   1.000
_cell.angle_alpha   90.00
_cell.angle_beta   90.00
_cell.angle_gamma   90.00
#
_symmetry.space_group_name_H-M   'P 1'
#
loop_
_entity.id
_entity.type
_entity.pdbx_description
1 polymer ?
#
loop_
_entity_poly.entity_id
_entity_poly.type
_entity_poly.pdbx_seq_one_letter_code
_entity_poly.pdbx_strand_id
1 'polypeptide(L)'
;MQSLGENNLASSLKKKNYIWLLACGFWVLGSNSFVYPAFSINLTPKPSVLAERETVNDGAKSLCSEQNLETFTIQLLQDLPSYTNRASQRARRLKRSSDVYTYMLVAGRPEFTPLPLNLEEYSAASKSSASGVEQVFFTTLERQYIGNKAVELQEFHWLLLTKTQIGWRLVMMFSQIGSYSAQQPISPPRDSSNGTVAQGVKTWLRDCQAGSVRRMRSPN
;
A
#
# COMPACT_ATOMS: atom_id res chain seq x y z
N MET A 1 -38.56 36.46 36.37
CA MET A 1 -38.10 35.23 37.05
C MET A 1 -39.30 34.30 37.19
N GLN A 2 -39.34 33.28 36.30
CA GLN A 2 -39.51 31.83 36.60
C GLN A 2 -40.99 31.41 36.75
N SER A 3 -41.47 30.29 36.21
CA SER A 3 -40.90 29.20 35.41
C SER A 3 -42.02 28.20 35.05
N LEU A 4 -41.99 27.69 33.80
CA LEU A 4 -42.36 26.35 33.28
C LEU A 4 -43.66 25.60 33.64
N GLY A 5 -44.17 24.90 32.61
CA GLY A 5 -44.94 23.63 32.69
C GLY A 5 -46.17 23.59 31.77
N GLU A 6 -46.01 23.33 30.47
CA GLU A 6 -46.31 22.05 29.77
C GLU A 6 -47.77 21.56 29.82
N ASN A 7 -48.43 21.47 28.64
CA ASN A 7 -48.98 20.22 28.07
C ASN A 7 -49.83 20.43 26.80
N ASN A 8 -49.29 19.93 25.68
CA ASN A 8 -49.91 19.22 24.55
C ASN A 8 -51.41 19.43 24.20
N LEU A 9 -51.71 19.86 22.95
CA LEU A 9 -52.67 19.15 22.09
C LEU A 9 -52.49 19.46 20.60
N ALA A 10 -52.51 18.37 19.83
CA ALA A 10 -52.39 18.20 18.38
C ALA A 10 -53.13 19.20 17.47
N SER A 11 -52.53 19.52 16.32
CA SER A 11 -52.94 18.97 15.00
C SER A 11 -52.42 19.82 13.84
N SER A 12 -51.60 19.22 12.97
CA SER A 12 -51.59 19.59 11.54
C SER A 12 -51.01 18.44 10.72
N LEU A 13 -51.92 17.79 10.01
CA LEU A 13 -51.70 16.68 9.09
C LEU A 13 -50.90 17.14 7.86
N LYS A 14 -49.75 16.51 7.60
CA LYS A 14 -49.24 16.34 6.23
C LYS A 14 -49.13 14.85 5.91
N LYS A 15 -50.23 14.29 5.38
CA LYS A 15 -50.25 13.02 4.65
C LYS A 15 -49.35 13.14 3.42
N LYS A 16 -48.29 12.34 3.33
CA LYS A 16 -47.67 11.96 2.06
C LYS A 16 -48.00 10.50 1.79
N ASN A 17 -48.78 10.29 0.73
CA ASN A 17 -49.33 9.01 0.34
C ASN A 17 -48.23 8.07 -0.18
N TYR A 18 -48.00 6.99 0.55
CA TYR A 18 -47.40 5.75 0.07
C TYR A 18 -48.52 4.83 -0.41
N ILE A 19 -48.93 4.92 -1.67
CA ILE A 19 -49.79 3.93 -2.31
C ILE A 19 -49.43 3.94 -3.80
N TRP A 20 -48.62 2.99 -4.25
CA TRP A 20 -48.68 2.39 -5.59
C TRP A 20 -47.86 1.10 -5.57
N LEU A 21 -48.34 0.13 -4.79
CA LEU A 21 -48.03 -1.28 -4.98
C LEU A 21 -49.35 -2.03 -5.05
N LEU A 22 -49.38 -2.98 -5.99
CA LEU A 22 -50.41 -4.02 -6.23
C LEU A 22 -51.54 -3.64 -7.20
N ALA A 23 -51.29 -3.84 -8.49
CA ALA A 23 -52.15 -4.65 -9.36
C ALA A 23 -51.48 -4.86 -10.73
N CYS A 24 -51.13 -6.11 -11.03
CA CYS A 24 -51.18 -6.78 -12.33
C CYS A 24 -50.21 -7.97 -12.29
N GLY A 25 -50.71 -9.08 -11.76
CA GLY A 25 -50.07 -10.39 -11.90
C GLY A 25 -50.26 -10.96 -13.30
N PHE A 26 -49.34 -11.87 -13.64
CA PHE A 26 -49.49 -12.96 -14.59
C PHE A 26 -49.70 -12.62 -16.07
N TRP A 27 -48.57 -12.42 -16.77
CA TRP A 27 -48.39 -12.94 -18.14
C TRP A 27 -47.18 -13.88 -18.17
N VAL A 28 -47.51 -15.17 -18.07
CA VAL A 28 -46.98 -16.31 -18.84
C VAL A 28 -45.56 -16.19 -19.42
N LEU A 29 -44.66 -16.99 -18.81
CA LEU A 29 -43.75 -17.94 -19.45
C LEU A 29 -43.62 -17.84 -20.98
N GLY A 30 -42.59 -17.12 -21.43
CA GLY A 30 -42.09 -17.15 -22.80
C GLY A 30 -40.57 -17.17 -22.78
N SER A 31 -40.01 -18.36 -22.77
CA SER A 31 -38.58 -18.65 -22.86
C SER A 31 -37.99 -17.97 -24.10
N ASN A 32 -37.16 -16.95 -23.90
CA ASN A 32 -36.16 -16.54 -24.88
C ASN A 32 -34.81 -16.52 -24.17
N SER A 33 -34.22 -17.71 -24.06
CA SER A 33 -32.78 -17.85 -23.92
C SER A 33 -32.14 -17.31 -25.20
N PHE A 34 -32.00 -16.00 -25.31
CA PHE A 34 -31.04 -15.41 -26.23
C PHE A 34 -29.65 -15.77 -25.69
N VAL A 35 -29.24 -16.98 -26.05
CA VAL A 35 -27.85 -17.41 -26.04
C VAL A 35 -27.14 -16.49 -27.03
N TYR A 36 -26.57 -15.41 -26.53
CA TYR A 36 -25.49 -14.76 -27.25
C TYR A 36 -24.37 -15.80 -27.29
N PRO A 37 -23.93 -16.29 -28.47
CA PRO A 37 -22.64 -16.93 -28.52
C PRO A 37 -21.63 -15.84 -28.21
N ALA A 38 -21.13 -15.84 -26.98
CA ALA A 38 -19.85 -15.20 -26.72
C ALA A 38 -18.86 -15.90 -27.65
N PHE A 39 -18.38 -15.20 -28.67
CA PHE A 39 -17.21 -15.63 -29.43
C PHE A 39 -16.02 -15.62 -28.48
N SER A 40 -15.83 -16.69 -27.71
CA SER A 40 -14.53 -17.01 -27.15
C SER A 40 -13.69 -17.52 -28.32
N ILE A 41 -12.88 -16.62 -28.89
CA ILE A 41 -11.72 -17.07 -29.64
C ILE A 41 -10.86 -17.79 -28.61
N ASN A 42 -10.90 -19.12 -28.62
CA ASN A 42 -9.85 -19.94 -28.03
C ASN A 42 -8.58 -19.65 -28.84
N LEU A 43 -7.94 -18.52 -28.54
CA LEU A 43 -6.54 -18.35 -28.84
C LEU A 43 -5.85 -19.40 -27.98
N THR A 44 -5.60 -20.57 -28.56
CA THR A 44 -4.52 -21.43 -28.09
C THR A 44 -3.32 -20.50 -27.95
N PRO A 45 -2.81 -20.24 -26.73
CA PRO A 45 -1.66 -19.40 -26.60
C PRO A 45 -0.53 -20.14 -27.31
N LYS A 46 -0.14 -19.65 -28.48
CA LYS A 46 1.19 -19.94 -29.00
C LYS A 46 2.11 -19.51 -27.86
N PRO A 47 2.89 -20.41 -27.25
CA PRO A 47 3.85 -19.98 -26.25
C PRO A 47 4.70 -18.93 -26.94
N SER A 48 4.64 -17.70 -26.43
CA SER A 48 5.63 -16.72 -26.82
C SER A 48 6.98 -17.34 -26.48
N VAL A 49 8.01 -17.04 -27.26
CA VAL A 49 9.40 -17.51 -27.00
C VAL A 49 9.90 -17.04 -25.61
N LEU A 50 9.11 -16.24 -24.89
CA LEU A 50 9.30 -15.80 -23.50
C LEU A 50 8.66 -16.72 -22.44
N ALA A 51 7.70 -17.57 -22.83
CA ALA A 51 7.07 -18.57 -21.94
C ALA A 51 7.89 -19.86 -21.83
N GLU A 52 8.90 -20.05 -22.68
CA GLU A 52 9.86 -21.17 -22.63
C GLU A 52 11.08 -20.85 -21.76
N ARG A 53 10.91 -19.98 -20.75
CA ARG A 53 11.97 -19.62 -19.80
C ARG A 53 11.53 -19.73 -18.35
N GLU A 54 10.82 -20.80 -18.03
CA GLU A 54 10.69 -21.39 -16.70
C GLU A 54 10.30 -22.84 -16.99
N THR A 55 11.21 -23.81 -16.88
CA THR A 55 11.49 -24.50 -15.62
C THR A 55 12.91 -25.07 -15.62
N VAL A 56 13.89 -24.31 -15.15
CA VAL A 56 15.03 -24.92 -14.46
C VAL A 56 14.70 -24.78 -12.99
N ASN A 57 14.11 -25.84 -12.45
CA ASN A 57 13.89 -26.05 -11.03
C ASN A 57 15.26 -26.39 -10.40
N ASP A 58 16.21 -25.48 -10.50
CA ASP A 58 17.34 -25.51 -9.60
C ASP A 58 16.81 -25.02 -8.26
N GLY A 59 17.30 -25.60 -7.16
CA GLY A 59 17.17 -25.01 -5.83
C GLY A 59 17.94 -23.69 -5.71
N ALA A 60 17.81 -22.82 -6.71
CA ALA A 60 18.30 -21.47 -6.78
C ALA A 60 17.60 -20.72 -5.65
N LYS A 61 18.30 -20.65 -4.52
CA LYS A 61 18.00 -19.71 -3.45
C LYS A 61 17.62 -18.40 -4.12
N SER A 62 16.45 -17.86 -3.76
CA SER A 62 16.03 -16.60 -4.33
C SER A 62 17.19 -15.62 -4.17
N LEU A 63 17.58 -14.94 -5.24
CA LEU A 63 18.71 -14.01 -5.21
C LEU A 63 18.54 -12.93 -4.12
N CYS A 64 17.30 -12.72 -3.68
CA CYS A 64 16.94 -11.84 -2.57
C CYS A 64 17.35 -12.35 -1.19
N SER A 65 17.54 -13.67 -1.01
CA SER A 65 18.07 -14.27 0.22
C SER A 65 19.60 -14.10 0.31
N GLU A 66 20.27 -14.05 -0.83
CA GLU A 66 21.75 -13.97 -0.93
C GLU A 66 22.28 -12.54 -0.97
N GLN A 67 21.50 -11.58 -1.48
CA GLN A 67 21.90 -10.18 -1.56
C GLN A 67 22.18 -9.55 -0.18
N ASN A 68 23.21 -8.69 -0.15
CA ASN A 68 23.46 -7.81 0.99
C ASN A 68 22.35 -6.75 1.12
N LEU A 69 22.20 -6.18 2.31
CA LEU A 69 21.13 -5.23 2.64
C LEU A 69 21.08 -4.04 1.68
N GLU A 70 22.25 -3.49 1.33
CA GLU A 70 22.37 -2.30 0.48
C GLU A 70 21.86 -2.53 -0.94
N THR A 71 22.38 -3.56 -1.63
CA THR A 71 21.98 -3.89 -3.00
C THR A 71 20.48 -4.17 -3.09
N PHE A 72 19.99 -4.95 -2.13
CA PHE A 72 18.57 -5.27 -1.98
C PHE A 72 17.73 -4.00 -1.78
N THR A 73 18.19 -3.07 -0.94
CA THR A 73 17.47 -1.83 -0.62
C THR A 73 17.42 -0.89 -1.82
N ILE A 74 18.50 -0.78 -2.59
CA ILE A 74 18.53 0.05 -3.81
C ILE A 74 17.46 -0.44 -4.80
N GLN A 75 17.38 -1.76 -5.03
CA GLN A 75 16.35 -2.35 -5.89
C GLN A 75 14.93 -2.14 -5.33
N LEU A 76 14.76 -2.34 -4.01
CA LEU A 76 13.49 -2.09 -3.33
C LEU A 76 13.01 -0.66 -3.59
N LEU A 77 13.86 0.35 -3.33
CA LEU A 77 13.50 1.76 -3.46
C LEU A 77 13.21 2.16 -4.91
N GLN A 78 13.92 1.57 -5.87
CA GLN A 78 13.65 1.79 -7.29
C GLN A 78 12.23 1.33 -7.69
N ASP A 79 11.80 0.17 -7.19
CA ASP A 79 10.49 -0.40 -7.51
C ASP A 79 9.37 0.13 -6.60
N LEU A 80 9.72 0.68 -5.44
CA LEU A 80 8.78 1.03 -4.37
C LEU A 80 7.62 1.92 -4.84
N PRO A 81 7.81 2.97 -5.67
CA PRO A 81 6.70 3.76 -6.19
C PRO A 81 5.62 2.90 -6.87
N SER A 82 6.03 1.93 -7.69
CA SER A 82 5.11 1.04 -8.39
C SER A 82 4.34 0.14 -7.43
N TYR A 83 5.00 -0.43 -6.42
CA TYR A 83 4.36 -1.29 -5.43
C TYR A 83 3.43 -0.53 -4.49
N THR A 84 3.87 0.62 -3.98
CA THR A 84 3.08 1.49 -3.11
C THR A 84 1.85 2.03 -3.83
N ASN A 85 1.99 2.47 -5.09
CA ASN A 85 0.85 2.97 -5.86
C ASN A 85 -0.19 1.86 -6.09
N ARG A 86 0.23 0.62 -6.37
CA ARG A 86 -0.71 -0.53 -6.43
C ARG A 86 -1.41 -0.77 -5.10
N ALA A 87 -0.68 -0.71 -3.98
CA ALA A 87 -1.25 -0.86 -2.65
C ALA A 87 -2.27 0.25 -2.35
N SER A 88 -1.96 1.50 -2.68
CA SER A 88 -2.84 2.67 -2.54
C SER A 88 -4.14 2.46 -3.31
N GLN A 89 -4.04 2.09 -4.59
CA GLN A 89 -5.21 1.86 -5.44
C GLN A 89 -6.08 0.70 -4.93
N ARG A 90 -5.47 -0.39 -4.43
CA ARG A 90 -6.23 -1.50 -3.81
C ARG A 90 -6.96 -1.06 -2.55
N ALA A 91 -6.29 -0.33 -1.66
CA ALA A 91 -6.89 0.18 -0.43
C ALA A 91 -8.09 1.10 -0.71
N ARG A 92 -8.00 1.94 -1.75
CA ARG A 92 -9.11 2.79 -2.20
C ARG A 92 -10.31 2.00 -2.69
N ARG A 93 -10.10 0.93 -3.48
CA ARG A 93 -11.22 0.10 -3.95
C ARG A 93 -12.00 -0.53 -2.79
N LEU A 94 -11.33 -0.80 -1.67
CA LEU A 94 -11.96 -1.30 -0.45
C LEU A 94 -12.71 -0.21 0.32
N LYS A 95 -12.20 1.02 0.32
CA LYS A 95 -12.83 2.19 0.95
C LYS A 95 -13.53 3.07 -0.10
N ARG A 96 -14.83 2.82 -0.32
CA ARG A 96 -15.65 3.47 -1.38
C ARG A 96 -15.73 5.00 -1.36
N SER A 97 -15.20 5.69 -0.35
CA SER A 97 -15.13 7.17 -0.32
C SER A 97 -13.80 7.65 0.28
N SER A 98 -12.97 8.27 -0.54
CA SER A 98 -11.75 8.99 -0.13
C SER A 98 -11.57 10.19 -1.05
N ASP A 99 -11.69 11.40 -0.51
CA ASP A 99 -11.47 12.65 -1.26
C ASP A 99 -9.98 13.00 -1.42
N VAL A 100 -9.11 12.16 -0.85
CA VAL A 100 -7.66 12.29 -0.90
C VAL A 100 -7.06 11.14 -1.71
N TYR A 101 -6.23 11.49 -2.68
CA TYR A 101 -5.57 10.55 -3.57
C TYR A 101 -4.06 10.72 -3.55
N THR A 102 -3.38 9.84 -2.81
CA THR A 102 -1.92 9.82 -2.69
C THR A 102 -1.24 8.90 -3.70
N TYR A 103 -0.20 9.40 -4.36
CA TYR A 103 0.69 8.66 -5.24
C TYR A 103 2.15 8.95 -4.89
N MET A 104 2.95 7.90 -4.75
CA MET A 104 4.39 8.01 -4.60
C MET A 104 5.03 8.27 -5.96
N LEU A 105 5.81 9.36 -6.05
CA LEU A 105 6.52 9.75 -7.26
C LEU A 105 7.92 9.13 -7.30
N VAL A 106 8.65 9.22 -6.19
CA VAL A 106 10.02 8.70 -6.08
C VAL A 106 10.31 8.25 -4.66
N ALA A 107 11.19 7.25 -4.53
CA ALA A 107 11.77 6.81 -3.27
C ALA A 107 13.30 6.73 -3.44
N GLY A 108 14.06 7.10 -2.41
CA GLY A 108 15.52 7.11 -2.52
C GLY A 108 16.24 7.64 -1.28
N ARG A 109 17.54 7.89 -1.47
CA ARG A 109 18.50 8.31 -0.43
C ARG A 109 18.54 7.34 0.75
N PRO A 110 18.82 6.04 0.51
CA PRO A 110 18.96 5.09 1.60
C PRO A 110 20.17 5.46 2.48
N GLU A 111 19.98 5.41 3.79
CA GLU A 111 21.04 5.53 4.79
C GLU A 111 20.96 4.33 5.75
N PHE A 112 22.10 3.69 5.99
CA PHE A 112 22.19 2.42 6.72
C PHE A 112 22.74 2.60 8.13
N THR A 113 23.29 3.78 8.46
CA THR A 113 23.75 4.09 9.80
C THR A 113 22.55 4.19 10.75
N PRO A 114 22.45 3.33 11.79
CA PRO A 114 21.36 3.45 12.74
C PRO A 114 21.44 4.78 13.47
N LEU A 115 20.29 5.32 13.85
CA LEU A 115 20.25 6.57 14.61
C LEU A 115 20.94 6.34 15.97
N PRO A 116 21.87 7.22 16.39
CA PRO A 116 22.49 7.11 17.69
C PRO A 116 21.41 7.34 18.74
N LEU A 117 21.05 6.29 19.45
CA LEU A 117 20.25 6.44 20.66
C LEU A 117 21.19 6.95 21.74
N ASN A 118 20.97 8.16 22.24
CA ASN A 118 21.68 8.66 23.41
C ASN A 118 21.32 7.77 24.59
N LEU A 119 22.15 6.77 24.83
CA LEU A 119 21.92 5.71 25.79
C LEU A 119 22.83 5.86 27.01
N GLU A 120 23.13 7.11 27.40
CA GLU A 120 24.03 7.38 28.52
C GLU A 120 23.46 6.92 29.88
N GLU A 121 22.16 6.60 29.96
CA GLU A 121 21.53 6.10 31.19
C GLU A 121 21.39 4.56 31.25
N TYR A 122 21.70 3.83 30.16
CA TYR A 122 21.75 2.36 30.16
C TYR A 122 23.16 1.90 29.80
N SER A 123 23.99 1.81 30.84
CA SER A 123 25.37 1.33 30.84
C SER A 123 25.51 -0.14 30.40
N ALA A 124 25.24 -0.45 29.12
CA ALA A 124 25.66 -1.67 28.42
C ALA A 124 25.28 -1.71 26.92
N ALA A 125 24.56 -0.73 26.36
CA ALA A 125 24.05 -0.85 24.99
C ALA A 125 24.74 0.09 24.00
N SER A 126 26.06 -0.12 23.83
CA SER A 126 26.79 0.26 22.61
C SER A 126 26.45 -0.63 21.39
N LYS A 127 25.29 -1.31 21.42
CA LYS A 127 24.77 -2.20 20.37
C LYS A 127 23.24 -2.14 20.36
N SER A 128 22.65 -0.97 20.09
CA SER A 128 21.18 -0.84 19.97
C SER A 128 20.57 -1.56 18.75
N SER A 129 21.39 -2.21 17.92
CA SER A 129 20.93 -3.29 17.05
C SER A 129 20.49 -4.47 17.91
N ALA A 130 19.19 -4.62 18.15
CA ALA A 130 18.64 -5.91 18.57
C ALA A 130 19.20 -6.97 17.59
N SER A 131 19.93 -7.97 18.10
CA SER A 131 20.70 -8.92 17.27
C SER A 131 19.86 -9.46 16.11
N GLY A 132 20.27 -9.18 14.87
CA GLY A 132 19.60 -9.65 13.65
C GLY A 132 18.50 -8.73 13.10
N VAL A 133 18.36 -7.50 13.60
CA VAL A 133 17.53 -6.44 13.02
C VAL A 133 18.41 -5.36 12.42
N GLU A 134 18.19 -5.10 11.14
CA GLU A 134 18.85 -4.04 10.37
C GLU A 134 17.92 -2.85 10.21
N GLN A 135 18.47 -1.64 10.30
CA GLN A 135 17.73 -0.40 10.08
C GLN A 135 18.14 0.23 8.76
N VAL A 136 17.14 0.63 7.97
CA VAL A 136 17.32 1.41 6.74
C VAL A 136 16.49 2.67 6.88
N PHE A 137 17.13 3.82 6.72
CA PHE A 137 16.44 5.10 6.58
C PHE A 137 16.30 5.45 5.10
N PHE A 138 15.15 5.95 4.67
CA PHE A 138 14.99 6.46 3.31
C PHE A 138 13.94 7.57 3.23
N THR A 139 13.93 8.27 2.10
CA THR A 139 13.00 9.37 1.83
C THR A 139 12.12 9.07 0.64
N THR A 140 10.90 9.59 0.67
CA THR A 140 9.97 9.51 -0.47
C THR A 140 9.37 10.88 -0.76
N LEU A 141 9.01 11.08 -2.02
CA LEU A 141 8.20 12.21 -2.45
C LEU A 141 6.87 11.69 -2.94
N GLU A 142 5.80 12.18 -2.34
CA GLU A 142 4.44 11.82 -2.69
C GLU A 142 3.66 13.03 -3.17
N ARG A 143 2.72 12.81 -4.09
CA ARG A 143 1.73 13.79 -4.52
C ARG A 143 0.35 13.35 -4.06
N GLN A 144 -0.30 14.22 -3.30
CA GLN A 144 -1.68 14.06 -2.87
C GLN A 144 -2.59 14.97 -3.69
N TYR A 145 -3.67 14.41 -4.22
CA TYR A 145 -4.76 15.18 -4.80
C TYR A 145 -5.90 15.26 -3.79
N ILE A 146 -6.21 16.48 -3.35
CA ILE A 146 -7.29 16.78 -2.41
C ILE A 146 -8.29 17.66 -3.14
N GLY A 147 -9.43 17.10 -3.53
CA GLY A 147 -10.31 17.73 -4.52
C GLY A 147 -9.55 18.03 -5.82
N ASN A 148 -9.49 19.30 -6.21
CA ASN A 148 -8.80 19.75 -7.44
C ASN A 148 -7.40 20.32 -7.19
N LYS A 149 -6.83 20.14 -6.00
CA LYS A 149 -5.50 20.65 -5.65
C LYS A 149 -4.50 19.52 -5.53
N ALA A 150 -3.31 19.72 -6.10
CA ALA A 150 -2.16 18.85 -5.89
C ALA A 150 -1.27 19.45 -4.79
N VAL A 151 -0.89 18.62 -3.82
CA VAL A 151 0.05 18.96 -2.76
C VAL A 151 1.16 17.91 -2.77
N GLU A 152 2.40 18.35 -2.63
CA GLU A 152 3.56 17.45 -2.54
C GLU A 152 4.06 17.36 -1.10
N LEU A 153 4.30 16.13 -0.67
CA LEU A 153 4.75 15.80 0.68
C LEU A 153 6.02 14.99 0.58
N GLN A 154 6.96 15.28 1.46
CA GLN A 154 8.16 14.47 1.62
C GLN A 154 7.99 13.63 2.88
N GLU A 155 8.11 12.31 2.76
CA GLU A 155 8.10 11.42 3.91
C GLU A 155 9.50 10.87 4.19
N PHE A 156 9.76 10.65 5.47
CA PHE A 156 11.00 10.09 6.01
C PHE A 156 10.65 8.79 6.70
N HIS A 157 11.35 7.71 6.37
CA HIS A 157 10.98 6.37 6.80
C HIS A 157 12.14 5.69 7.51
N TRP A 158 11.84 5.06 8.64
CA TRP A 158 12.70 4.07 9.28
C TRP A 158 12.13 2.70 9.01
N LEU A 159 12.86 1.90 8.26
CA LEU A 159 12.49 0.55 7.88
C LEU A 159 13.37 -0.42 8.65
N LEU A 160 12.73 -1.23 9.49
CA LEU A 160 13.43 -2.26 10.26
C LEU A 160 13.17 -3.62 9.62
N LEU A 161 14.25 -4.28 9.24
CA LEU A 161 14.25 -5.54 8.51
C LEU A 161 14.99 -6.60 9.32
N THR A 162 14.58 -7.85 9.15
CA THR A 162 15.32 -9.00 9.67
C THR A 162 15.56 -10.03 8.58
N LYS A 163 16.73 -10.66 8.61
CA LYS A 163 17.10 -11.71 7.66
C LYS A 163 16.63 -13.06 8.17
N THR A 164 15.83 -13.76 7.38
CA THR A 164 15.42 -15.15 7.64
C THR A 164 16.07 -16.11 6.64
N GLN A 165 15.90 -17.42 6.84
CA GLN A 165 16.41 -18.44 5.92
C GLN A 165 15.89 -18.27 4.49
N ILE A 166 14.67 -17.75 4.32
CA ILE A 166 14.04 -17.55 3.01
C ILE A 166 14.24 -16.13 2.47
N GLY A 167 14.81 -15.20 3.24
CA GLY A 167 15.07 -13.82 2.83
C GLY A 167 14.67 -12.77 3.86
N TRP A 168 14.70 -11.51 3.44
CA TRP A 168 14.38 -10.35 4.28
C TRP A 168 12.89 -10.29 4.63
N ARG A 169 12.57 -9.82 5.84
CA ARG A 169 11.20 -9.57 6.29
C ARG A 169 11.10 -8.22 7.01
N LEU A 170 9.96 -7.56 6.84
CA LEU A 170 9.63 -6.36 7.61
C LEU A 170 9.38 -6.75 9.08
N VAL A 171 10.08 -6.08 9.99
CA VAL A 171 9.80 -6.11 11.43
C VAL A 171 8.80 -5.01 11.75
N MET A 172 9.17 -3.76 11.47
CA MET A 172 8.35 -2.58 11.71
C MET A 172 8.80 -1.41 10.82
N MET A 173 7.94 -0.40 10.71
CA MET A 173 8.25 0.81 9.97
C MET A 173 7.70 2.03 10.71
N PHE A 174 8.47 3.11 10.74
CA PHE A 174 8.03 4.41 11.22
C PHE A 174 8.12 5.43 10.10
N SER A 175 7.20 6.40 10.09
CA SER A 175 7.23 7.51 9.14
C SER A 175 7.09 8.86 9.84
N GLN A 176 7.77 9.87 9.30
CA GLN A 176 7.50 11.28 9.52
C GLN A 176 7.06 11.93 8.21
N ILE A 177 6.13 12.88 8.30
CA ILE A 177 5.64 13.67 7.15
C ILE A 177 6.23 15.07 7.27
N GLY A 178 6.93 15.52 6.25
CA GLY A 178 7.36 16.89 6.06
C GLY A 178 6.65 17.54 4.87
N SER A 179 6.53 18.87 4.90
CA SER A 179 6.19 19.61 3.68
C SER A 179 7.42 19.68 2.78
N TYR A 180 7.23 19.43 1.48
CA TYR A 180 8.31 19.63 0.49
C TYR A 180 8.80 21.09 0.48
N SER A 181 7.94 22.05 0.80
CA SER A 181 8.27 23.48 0.73
C SER A 181 9.04 24.02 1.94
N ALA A 182 9.42 23.19 2.92
CA ALA A 182 10.22 23.55 4.11
C ALA A 182 9.60 24.59 5.09
N GLN A 183 8.46 25.21 4.80
CA GLN A 183 7.83 26.17 5.73
C GLN A 183 7.01 25.53 6.86
N GLN A 184 6.80 24.20 6.84
CA GLN A 184 6.02 23.52 7.88
C GLN A 184 6.89 22.56 8.69
N PRO A 185 6.66 22.50 10.02
CA PRO A 185 7.39 21.57 10.89
C PRO A 185 7.11 20.13 10.49
N ILE A 186 8.14 19.28 10.57
CA ILE A 186 8.02 17.84 10.33
C ILE A 186 7.15 17.22 11.44
N SER A 187 6.26 16.30 11.07
CA SER A 187 5.42 15.59 12.03
C SER A 187 6.26 14.74 12.99
N PRO A 188 5.76 14.42 14.19
CA PRO A 188 6.40 13.39 15.02
C PRO A 188 6.41 12.04 14.27
N PRO A 189 7.39 11.16 14.52
CA PRO A 189 7.39 9.81 13.95
C PRO A 189 6.17 9.03 14.42
N ARG A 190 5.53 8.30 13.51
CA ARG A 190 4.40 7.41 13.81
C ARG A 190 4.64 6.03 13.23
N ASP A 191 4.13 5.01 13.91
CA ASP A 191 4.13 3.65 13.38
C ASP A 191 3.34 3.61 12.06
N SER A 192 4.02 3.20 11.01
CA SER A 192 3.51 3.08 9.64
C SER A 192 3.62 1.65 9.11
N SER A 193 3.83 0.66 9.99
CA SER A 193 3.98 -0.77 9.66
C SER A 193 2.78 -1.38 8.92
N ASN A 194 1.61 -0.74 9.04
CA ASN A 194 0.37 -1.10 8.34
C ASN A 194 -0.03 -0.10 7.25
N GLY A 195 0.77 0.94 7.03
CA GLY A 195 0.55 1.96 6.00
C GLY A 195 0.81 1.46 4.58
N THR A 196 0.39 2.24 3.59
CA THR A 196 0.49 1.89 2.17
C THR A 196 1.92 1.62 1.72
N VAL A 197 2.88 2.41 2.20
CA VAL A 197 4.32 2.22 1.91
C VAL A 197 4.80 0.88 2.47
N ALA A 198 4.45 0.53 3.71
CA ALA A 198 4.83 -0.75 4.32
C ALA A 198 4.19 -1.94 3.58
N GLN A 199 2.96 -1.79 3.08
CA GLN A 199 2.33 -2.82 2.25
C GLN A 199 3.04 -2.98 0.89
N GLY A 200 3.51 -1.86 0.31
CA GLY A 200 4.38 -1.87 -0.87
C GLY A 200 5.67 -2.66 -0.62
N VAL A 201 6.37 -2.35 0.48
CA VAL A 201 7.59 -3.05 0.91
C VAL A 201 7.34 -4.55 1.14
N LYS A 202 6.31 -4.92 1.92
CA LYS A 202 5.96 -6.33 2.17
C LYS A 202 5.69 -7.09 0.87
N THR A 203 4.97 -6.47 -0.06
CA THR A 203 4.65 -7.09 -1.34
C THR A 203 5.89 -7.27 -2.19
N TRP A 204 6.75 -6.24 -2.27
CA TRP A 204 8.01 -6.33 -3.00
C TRP A 204 8.93 -7.41 -2.41
N LEU A 205 9.08 -7.45 -1.07
CA LEU A 205 9.83 -8.48 -0.36
C LEU A 205 9.38 -9.90 -0.72
N ARG A 206 8.07 -10.12 -0.74
CA ARG A 206 7.46 -11.40 -1.11
C ARG A 206 7.76 -11.76 -2.57
N ASP A 207 7.62 -10.81 -3.48
CA ASP A 207 7.85 -11.03 -4.91
C ASP A 207 9.36 -11.25 -5.19
N CYS A 208 10.23 -10.62 -4.41
CA CYS A 208 11.67 -10.82 -4.42
C CYS A 208 12.02 -12.27 -4.01
N GLN A 209 11.44 -12.75 -2.91
CA GLN A 209 11.60 -14.13 -2.44
C GLN A 209 11.07 -15.15 -3.46
N ALA A 210 10.03 -14.79 -4.21
CA ALA A 210 9.49 -15.61 -5.29
C ALA A 210 10.28 -15.49 -6.62
N GLY A 211 11.38 -14.74 -6.67
CA GLY A 211 12.17 -14.55 -7.89
C GLY A 211 11.47 -13.72 -8.99
N SER A 212 10.35 -13.06 -8.66
CA SER A 212 9.51 -12.33 -9.63
C SER A 212 9.97 -10.88 -9.86
N VAL A 213 10.89 -10.36 -9.04
CA VAL A 213 11.46 -9.03 -9.22
C VAL A 213 12.44 -9.06 -10.40
N ARG A 214 12.16 -8.24 -11.42
CA ARG A 214 13.04 -8.10 -12.58
C ARG A 214 14.28 -7.31 -12.17
N ARG A 215 15.46 -7.92 -12.26
CA ARG A 215 16.71 -7.14 -12.23
C ARG A 215 16.72 -6.17 -13.40
N MET A 216 16.92 -4.88 -13.13
CA MET A 216 17.54 -4.05 -14.15
C MET A 216 18.96 -4.57 -14.34
N ARG A 217 19.27 -5.04 -15.55
CA ARG A 217 20.66 -5.23 -15.96
C ARG A 217 21.30 -3.85 -15.91
N SER A 218 22.40 -3.71 -15.17
CA SER A 218 23.26 -2.54 -15.33
C SER A 218 23.64 -2.44 -16.80
N PRO A 219 23.56 -1.26 -17.44
CA PRO A 219 24.28 -1.07 -18.69
C PRO A 219 25.77 -1.24 -18.36
N ASN A 220 26.42 -2.16 -19.07
CA ASN A 220 27.87 -2.31 -19.05
C ASN A 220 28.54 -1.05 -19.61
#